data_AF-A0A409XAQ9-F1
#
_entry.id   AF-A0A409XAQ9-F1
#
_cell.length_a   1.000
_cell.length_b   1.000
_cell.length_c   1.000
_cell.angle_alpha   90.00
_cell.angle_beta   90.00
_cell.angle_gamma   90.00
#
_symmetry.space_group_name_H-M   'P 1'
#
loop_
_entity.id
_entity.type
_entity.pdbx_description
1 polymer ?
#
loop_
_entity_poly.entity_id
_entity_poly.type
_entity_poly.pdbx_seq_one_letter_code
_entity_poly.pdbx_strand_id
1 'polypeptide(L)'
;MGQLYSIYNGFNSFRTATLLFTQRLIFGEQKLLEQPQSHDTTKTPTTLQSLPVEILLYIFSFLELKPYIISHGVCKEWLRLLPMAELHPIRSRLLALYHRIIHTPHFENSLTWSLDNLHPFDRQAYIDSLLAQYPVIPEEFRMWILEWPARLVIACTWPGIQFRNSGASNCRRRFGVNWLGYNNESPQLFAVLYKNQTPQVKFIPALLIWRESHTTDWLVFAEDEPDIFGRVYVTDVMEGEKSSIITNGRHPDYDDDSDDESDGYINVPHADWVTYLECQWENIAPFLLVPETLYDGRPDSDLQIRQPVPVQFGGGLPTMLPTFPWDLRGTISHLALFN
;
A
#
# COMPACT_ATOMS: atom_id res chain seq x y z
N MET A 1 -5.55 4.57 -27.02
CA MET A 1 -4.25 3.88 -27.15
C MET A 1 -3.05 4.85 -27.20
N GLY A 2 -3.13 6.02 -27.84
CA GLY A 2 -2.01 6.98 -27.89
C GLY A 2 -1.62 7.65 -26.56
N GLN A 3 -2.59 7.93 -25.68
CA GLN A 3 -2.32 8.54 -24.36
C GLN A 3 -1.55 7.61 -23.41
N LEU A 4 -1.87 6.31 -23.40
CA LEU A 4 -1.11 5.31 -22.63
C LEU A 4 0.36 5.30 -23.04
N TYR A 5 0.66 5.30 -24.34
CA TYR A 5 2.04 5.34 -24.86
C TYR A 5 2.83 6.58 -24.41
N SER A 6 2.17 7.75 -24.33
CA SER A 6 2.80 9.00 -23.84
C SER A 6 3.14 8.90 -22.34
N ILE A 7 2.22 8.37 -21.54
CA ILE A 7 2.41 8.14 -20.11
C ILE A 7 3.55 7.13 -19.89
N TYR A 8 3.58 6.01 -20.64
CA TYR A 8 4.65 4.99 -20.56
C TYR A 8 6.06 5.56 -20.85
N ASN A 9 6.21 6.49 -21.80
CA ASN A 9 7.51 7.11 -22.07
C ASN A 9 7.99 8.01 -20.91
N GLY A 10 7.07 8.66 -20.19
CA GLY A 10 7.38 9.40 -18.97
C GLY A 10 7.80 8.52 -17.79
N PHE A 11 7.45 7.22 -17.80
CA PHE A 11 7.83 6.25 -16.77
C PHE A 11 9.30 5.77 -16.85
N ASN A 12 9.94 5.89 -18.02
CA ASN A 12 11.23 5.24 -18.30
C ASN A 12 12.50 6.11 -18.06
N SER A 13 12.39 7.28 -17.42
CA SER A 13 13.48 8.27 -17.40
C SER A 13 14.58 8.06 -16.32
N PHE A 14 14.49 7.09 -15.40
CA PHE A 14 15.53 6.93 -14.35
C PHE A 14 16.11 5.52 -14.22
N ARG A 15 17.45 5.47 -14.27
CA ARG A 15 18.31 4.29 -14.11
C ARG A 15 18.38 3.84 -12.66
N THR A 16 17.92 2.63 -12.38
CA THR A 16 18.24 1.86 -11.16
C THR A 16 18.61 0.43 -11.55
N ALA A 17 19.47 -0.23 -10.76
CA ALA A 17 20.21 -1.44 -11.13
C ALA A 17 19.35 -2.64 -11.57
N THR A 18 18.11 -2.77 -11.10
CA THR A 18 17.17 -3.84 -11.52
C THR A 18 16.75 -3.70 -13.00
N LEU A 19 16.89 -2.50 -13.58
CA LEU A 19 16.68 -2.29 -15.02
C LEU A 19 17.79 -2.87 -15.89
N LEU A 20 18.96 -3.27 -15.35
CA LEU A 20 20.03 -3.80 -16.19
C LEU A 20 19.65 -5.14 -16.83
N PHE A 21 18.94 -6.02 -16.11
CA PHE A 21 18.47 -7.28 -16.69
C PHE A 21 17.40 -7.04 -17.76
N THR A 22 16.41 -6.20 -17.47
CA THR A 22 15.32 -5.86 -18.40
C THR A 22 15.82 -5.03 -19.60
N GLN A 23 16.76 -4.10 -19.40
CA GLN A 23 17.42 -3.38 -20.50
C GLN A 23 18.31 -4.29 -21.34
N ARG A 24 19.02 -5.25 -20.73
CA ARG A 24 19.77 -6.28 -21.47
C ARG A 24 18.85 -7.17 -22.30
N LEU A 25 17.69 -7.52 -21.76
CA LEU A 25 16.65 -8.28 -22.46
C LEU A 25 15.98 -7.50 -23.60
N ILE A 26 15.69 -6.22 -23.40
CA ILE A 26 14.97 -5.38 -24.38
C ILE A 26 15.91 -4.83 -25.46
N PHE A 27 17.12 -4.39 -25.10
CA PHE A 27 18.00 -3.65 -26.00
C PHE A 27 19.23 -4.41 -26.49
N GLY A 28 19.52 -5.62 -25.98
CA GLY A 28 20.65 -6.45 -26.39
C GLY A 28 21.97 -5.69 -26.49
N GLU A 29 22.82 -5.73 -25.44
CA GLU A 29 24.13 -5.05 -25.36
C GLU A 29 24.80 -4.73 -26.72
N GLN A 30 24.51 -3.55 -27.29
CA GLN A 30 25.12 -3.11 -28.55
C GLN A 30 26.09 -1.94 -28.38
N LYS A 31 26.31 -1.45 -27.16
CA LYS A 31 27.30 -0.39 -26.92
C LYS A 31 28.00 -0.62 -25.59
N LEU A 32 29.19 -1.23 -25.62
CA LEU A 32 30.31 -0.79 -24.76
C LEU A 32 31.68 -1.45 -25.00
N LEU A 33 31.90 -2.20 -26.09
CA LEU A 33 33.26 -2.57 -26.50
C LEU A 33 33.39 -2.45 -28.02
N GLU A 34 34.07 -1.39 -28.46
CA GLU A 34 34.76 -1.39 -29.77
C GLU A 34 35.82 -2.50 -29.72
N GLN A 35 35.42 -3.73 -30.08
CA GLN A 35 36.35 -4.81 -30.36
C GLN A 35 36.53 -4.97 -31.88
N PRO A 36 37.72 -5.37 -32.34
CA PRO A 36 38.06 -5.44 -33.75
C PRO A 36 37.18 -6.45 -34.49
N GLN A 37 36.72 -6.06 -35.68
CA GLN A 37 35.92 -6.86 -36.60
C GLN A 37 36.57 -8.22 -36.90
N SER A 38 36.12 -9.26 -36.20
CA SER A 38 36.27 -10.64 -36.64
C SER A 38 35.07 -10.98 -37.52
N HIS A 39 35.27 -11.00 -38.84
CA HIS A 39 34.29 -11.43 -39.83
C HIS A 39 33.99 -12.93 -39.70
N ASP A 40 33.00 -13.27 -38.89
CA ASP A 40 32.36 -14.61 -38.92
C ASP A 40 30.83 -14.45 -38.76
N THR A 41 30.20 -13.90 -39.81
CA THR A 41 28.80 -13.46 -39.83
C THR A 41 27.89 -14.47 -40.53
N THR A 42 27.42 -15.50 -39.83
CA THR A 42 26.22 -16.28 -40.24
C THR A 42 25.33 -16.75 -39.09
N LYS A 43 25.69 -16.51 -37.81
CA LYS A 43 24.83 -16.88 -36.69
C LYS A 43 23.85 -15.74 -36.39
N THR A 44 22.60 -15.92 -36.81
CA THR A 44 21.49 -15.07 -36.36
C THR A 44 21.48 -15.08 -34.83
N PRO A 45 21.55 -13.92 -34.17
CA PRO A 45 21.51 -13.87 -32.71
C PRO A 45 20.20 -14.49 -32.23
N THR A 46 20.29 -15.46 -31.32
CA THR A 46 19.14 -16.06 -30.65
C THR A 46 18.45 -14.96 -29.85
N THR A 47 17.32 -14.47 -30.36
CA THR A 47 16.50 -13.46 -29.66
C THR A 47 15.55 -14.15 -28.69
N LEU A 48 15.06 -13.45 -27.66
CA LEU A 48 14.03 -14.01 -26.76
C LEU A 48 12.79 -14.50 -27.52
N GLN A 49 12.49 -13.87 -28.67
CA GLN A 49 11.38 -14.24 -29.54
C GLN A 49 11.56 -15.61 -30.22
N SER A 50 12.75 -16.19 -30.20
CA SER A 50 13.03 -17.53 -30.73
C SER A 50 12.78 -18.65 -29.70
N LEU A 51 12.47 -18.30 -28.44
CA LEU A 51 12.12 -19.28 -27.42
C LEU A 51 10.71 -19.86 -27.67
N PRO A 52 10.46 -21.13 -27.31
CA PRO A 52 9.12 -21.68 -27.27
C PRO A 52 8.18 -20.85 -26.38
N VAL A 53 6.91 -20.78 -26.75
CA VAL A 53 5.92 -19.96 -26.06
C VAL A 53 5.77 -20.36 -24.58
N GLU A 54 5.87 -21.65 -24.28
CA GLU A 54 5.78 -22.19 -22.92
C GLU A 54 6.89 -21.64 -22.03
N ILE A 55 8.10 -21.49 -22.57
CA ILE A 55 9.24 -20.91 -21.85
C ILE A 55 9.02 -19.41 -21.62
N LEU A 56 8.45 -18.70 -22.60
CA LEU A 56 8.10 -17.28 -22.44
C LEU A 56 7.04 -17.07 -21.36
N LEU A 57 5.98 -17.88 -21.35
CA LEU A 57 4.94 -17.81 -20.33
C LEU A 57 5.48 -18.12 -18.93
N TYR A 58 6.36 -19.12 -18.83
CA TYR A 58 7.06 -19.43 -17.59
C TYR A 58 7.96 -18.28 -17.14
N ILE A 59 8.68 -17.60 -18.04
CA ILE A 59 9.45 -16.40 -17.68
C ILE A 59 8.52 -15.28 -17.17
N PHE A 60 7.38 -15.08 -17.85
CA PHE A 60 6.41 -14.04 -17.48
C PHE A 60 5.77 -14.27 -16.10
N SER A 61 5.57 -15.52 -15.66
CA SER A 61 5.01 -15.81 -14.32
C SER A 61 5.92 -15.38 -13.17
N PHE A 62 7.23 -15.21 -13.39
CA PHE A 62 8.18 -14.72 -12.39
C PHE A 62 8.41 -13.21 -12.44
N LEU A 63 7.82 -12.49 -13.39
CA LEU A 63 7.98 -11.05 -13.44
C LEU A 63 7.30 -10.40 -12.23
N GLU A 64 8.06 -9.56 -11.53
CA GLU A 64 7.50 -8.60 -10.59
C GLU A 64 6.52 -7.65 -11.30
N LEU A 65 5.62 -7.02 -10.54
CA LEU A 65 4.54 -6.19 -11.07
C LEU A 65 5.04 -5.10 -12.03
N LYS A 66 6.12 -4.38 -11.69
CA LYS A 66 6.68 -3.31 -12.53
C LYS A 66 7.23 -3.82 -13.88
N PRO A 67 8.18 -4.77 -13.91
CA PRO A 67 8.59 -5.43 -15.15
C PRO A 67 7.41 -5.98 -15.96
N TYR A 68 6.40 -6.55 -15.30
CA TYR A 68 5.21 -7.07 -15.97
C TYR A 68 4.39 -5.95 -16.65
N ILE A 69 4.12 -4.84 -15.96
CA ILE A 69 3.48 -3.65 -16.53
C ILE A 69 4.27 -3.12 -17.74
N ILE A 70 5.60 -3.01 -17.62
CA ILE A 70 6.46 -2.54 -18.72
C ILE A 70 6.40 -3.50 -19.91
N SER A 71 6.32 -4.81 -19.64
CA SER A 71 6.28 -5.86 -20.65
C SER A 71 5.08 -5.73 -21.60
N HIS A 72 3.95 -5.16 -21.13
CA HIS A 72 2.80 -4.85 -22.00
C HIS A 72 3.12 -3.85 -23.12
N GLY A 73 4.15 -3.02 -22.95
CA GLY A 73 4.58 -2.01 -23.92
C GLY A 73 5.68 -2.47 -24.89
N VAL A 74 6.24 -3.68 -24.73
CA VAL A 74 7.42 -4.12 -25.50
C VAL A 74 7.10 -4.40 -26.96
N CYS A 75 6.16 -5.31 -27.23
CA CYS A 75 5.69 -5.61 -28.58
C CYS A 75 4.31 -6.25 -28.58
N LYS A 76 3.66 -6.32 -29.75
CA LYS A 76 2.30 -6.90 -29.89
C LYS A 76 2.23 -8.37 -29.47
N GLU A 77 3.30 -9.13 -29.70
CA GLU A 77 3.35 -10.55 -29.34
C GLU A 77 3.35 -10.73 -27.82
N TRP A 78 4.17 -9.96 -27.10
CA TRP A 78 4.20 -9.99 -25.63
C TRP A 78 2.87 -9.54 -25.04
N LEU A 79 2.27 -8.47 -25.59
CA LEU A 79 0.95 -8.00 -25.17
C LEU A 79 -0.12 -9.11 -25.29
N ARG A 80 -0.01 -10.00 -26.28
CA ARG A 80 -0.90 -11.16 -26.47
C ARG A 80 -0.59 -12.29 -25.50
N LEU A 81 0.68 -12.55 -25.23
CA LEU A 81 1.12 -13.69 -24.40
C LEU A 81 1.05 -13.42 -22.90
N LEU A 82 1.32 -12.19 -22.44
CA LEU A 82 1.35 -11.84 -21.02
C LEU A 82 0.08 -12.30 -20.27
N PRO A 83 -1.16 -12.01 -20.74
CA PRO A 83 -2.37 -12.47 -20.06
C PRO A 83 -2.53 -13.99 -19.95
N MET A 84 -1.74 -14.77 -20.69
CA MET A 84 -1.75 -16.24 -20.62
C MET A 84 -0.77 -16.78 -19.57
N ALA A 85 0.10 -15.94 -19.01
CA ALA A 85 1.02 -16.34 -17.96
C ALA A 85 0.30 -16.46 -16.61
N GLU A 86 0.60 -17.52 -15.86
CA GLU A 86 0.04 -17.74 -14.54
C GLU A 86 0.74 -16.84 -13.52
N LEU A 87 0.21 -15.64 -13.31
CA LEU A 87 0.72 -14.71 -12.32
C LEU A 87 0.36 -15.14 -10.90
N HIS A 88 1.25 -14.80 -9.96
CA HIS A 88 0.92 -14.88 -8.54
C HIS A 88 -0.42 -14.16 -8.25
N PRO A 89 -1.35 -14.74 -7.46
CA PRO A 89 -2.68 -14.16 -7.25
C PRO A 89 -2.65 -12.70 -6.78
N ILE A 90 -1.74 -12.37 -5.85
CA ILE A 90 -1.57 -11.00 -5.34
C ILE A 90 -1.11 -10.05 -6.47
N ARG A 91 -0.14 -10.46 -7.31
CA ARG A 91 0.32 -9.65 -8.45
C ARG A 91 -0.80 -9.43 -9.46
N SER A 92 -1.60 -10.45 -9.71
CA SER A 92 -2.77 -10.33 -10.59
C SER A 92 -3.77 -9.31 -10.06
N ARG A 93 -4.07 -9.31 -8.75
CA ARG A 93 -4.96 -8.31 -8.13
C ARG A 93 -4.37 -6.90 -8.18
N LEU A 94 -3.09 -6.74 -7.85
CA LEU A 94 -2.40 -5.45 -7.96
C LEU A 94 -2.37 -4.94 -9.41
N LEU A 95 -2.16 -5.82 -10.39
CA LEU A 95 -2.22 -5.46 -11.81
C LEU A 95 -3.63 -5.01 -12.23
N ALA A 96 -4.68 -5.69 -11.75
CA ALA A 96 -6.05 -5.29 -12.00
C ALA A 96 -6.35 -3.91 -11.39
N LEU A 97 -5.88 -3.66 -10.16
CA LEU A 97 -5.98 -2.35 -9.51
C LEU A 97 -5.20 -1.26 -10.27
N TYR A 98 -3.97 -1.55 -10.71
CA TYR A 98 -3.17 -0.68 -11.57
C TYR A 98 -3.97 -0.27 -12.81
N HIS A 99 -4.53 -1.24 -13.52
CA HIS A 99 -5.34 -0.96 -14.70
C HIS A 99 -6.58 -0.13 -14.37
N ARG A 100 -7.27 -0.42 -13.27
CA ARG A 100 -8.43 0.38 -12.83
C ARG A 100 -8.06 1.85 -12.60
N ILE A 101 -6.93 2.10 -11.93
CA ILE A 101 -6.43 3.45 -11.63
C ILE A 101 -6.12 4.22 -12.91
N ILE A 102 -5.29 3.67 -13.79
CA ILE A 102 -4.82 4.40 -14.99
C ILE A 102 -5.93 4.65 -16.02
N HIS A 103 -7.01 3.86 -15.99
CA HIS A 103 -8.17 4.05 -16.86
C HIS A 103 -9.23 4.96 -16.25
N THR A 104 -9.07 5.39 -14.99
CA THR A 104 -9.99 6.33 -14.36
C THR A 104 -9.78 7.73 -14.96
N PRO A 105 -10.85 8.42 -15.41
CA PRO A 105 -10.72 9.78 -15.95
C PRO A 105 -10.06 10.73 -14.95
N HIS A 106 -9.25 11.66 -15.46
CA HIS A 106 -8.53 12.67 -14.66
C HIS A 106 -7.55 12.11 -13.62
N PHE A 107 -7.15 10.83 -13.71
CA PHE A 107 -6.06 10.25 -12.91
C PHE A 107 -4.75 11.07 -13.03
N GLU A 108 -4.48 11.72 -14.16
CA GLU A 108 -3.29 12.56 -14.33
C GLU A 108 -3.17 13.68 -13.27
N ASN A 109 -4.29 14.14 -12.72
CA ASN A 109 -4.30 15.14 -11.65
C ASN A 109 -3.72 14.58 -10.35
N SER A 110 -4.08 13.35 -9.96
CA SER A 110 -3.53 12.70 -8.76
C SER A 110 -2.07 12.27 -8.98
N LEU A 111 -1.71 11.89 -10.22
CA LEU A 111 -0.34 11.57 -10.59
C LEU A 111 0.60 12.78 -10.43
N THR A 112 0.19 13.96 -10.90
CA THR A 112 1.00 15.19 -10.82
C THR A 112 1.33 15.50 -9.37
N TRP A 113 0.32 15.51 -8.49
CA TRP A 113 0.54 15.72 -7.07
C TRP A 113 1.45 14.65 -6.44
N SER A 114 1.24 13.38 -6.81
CA SER A 114 2.07 12.28 -6.31
C SER A 114 3.54 12.51 -6.65
N LEU A 115 3.83 12.90 -7.89
CA LEU A 115 5.19 13.21 -8.34
C LEU A 115 5.85 14.32 -7.55
N ASP A 116 5.11 15.39 -7.26
CA ASP A 116 5.63 16.56 -6.54
C ASP A 116 5.92 16.28 -5.06
N ASN A 117 5.31 15.23 -4.48
CA ASN A 117 5.40 14.90 -3.05
C ASN A 117 6.16 13.59 -2.78
N LEU A 118 6.59 12.89 -3.82
CA LEU A 118 7.37 11.67 -3.70
C LEU A 118 8.81 11.95 -3.32
N HIS A 119 9.28 11.25 -2.31
CA HIS A 119 10.68 11.26 -1.89
C HIS A 119 11.36 9.93 -2.25
N PRO A 120 12.71 9.94 -2.35
CA PRO A 120 13.48 8.70 -2.34
C PRO A 120 13.06 7.84 -1.15
N PHE A 121 12.76 6.57 -1.43
CA PHE A 121 12.25 5.63 -0.44
C PHE A 121 12.93 4.27 -0.65
N ASP A 122 13.71 3.84 0.34
CA ASP A 122 14.32 2.52 0.34
C ASP A 122 13.31 1.47 0.82
N ARG A 123 12.73 0.77 -0.15
CA ARG A 123 11.71 -0.25 0.07
C ARG A 123 12.23 -1.44 0.87
N GLN A 124 13.49 -1.83 0.65
CA GLN A 124 14.05 -3.00 1.30
C GLN A 124 14.38 -2.67 2.74
N ALA A 125 15.02 -1.52 3.00
CA ALA A 125 15.28 -1.06 4.36
C ALA A 125 13.99 -0.92 5.18
N TYR A 126 12.90 -0.43 4.58
CA TYR A 126 11.59 -0.35 5.23
C TYR A 126 11.06 -1.72 5.66
N ILE A 127 11.13 -2.72 4.78
CA ILE A 127 10.72 -4.10 5.07
C ILE A 127 11.63 -4.73 6.13
N ASP A 128 12.94 -4.54 6.01
CA ASP A 128 13.92 -5.07 6.98
C ASP A 128 13.71 -4.44 8.37
N SER A 129 13.36 -3.15 8.44
CA SER A 129 13.03 -2.47 9.69
C SER A 129 11.74 -3.02 10.34
N LEU A 130 10.74 -3.41 9.55
CA LEU A 130 9.55 -4.09 10.08
C LEU A 130 9.89 -5.49 10.57
N LEU A 131 10.68 -6.25 9.79
CA LEU A 131 11.12 -7.60 10.17
C LEU A 131 11.98 -7.62 11.43
N ALA A 132 12.75 -6.55 11.67
CA ALA A 132 13.51 -6.39 12.90
C ALA A 132 12.63 -6.20 14.15
N GLN A 133 11.39 -5.73 13.98
CA GLN A 133 10.42 -5.54 15.07
C GLN A 133 9.50 -6.76 15.25
N TYR A 134 9.10 -7.40 14.14
CA TYR A 134 8.23 -8.58 14.15
C TYR A 134 8.58 -9.50 12.98
N PRO A 135 8.73 -10.82 13.20
CA PRO A 135 9.38 -11.72 12.24
C PRO A 135 8.57 -11.99 10.95
N VAL A 136 7.30 -11.59 10.90
CA VAL A 136 6.39 -11.91 9.80
C VAL A 136 5.63 -10.67 9.33
N ILE A 137 5.44 -10.55 8.01
CA ILE A 137 4.72 -9.42 7.39
C ILE A 137 3.64 -9.99 6.47
N PRO A 138 2.41 -9.44 6.47
CA PRO A 138 1.38 -9.80 5.51
C PRO A 138 1.90 -9.71 4.06
N GLU A 139 1.72 -10.79 3.30
CA GLU A 139 2.36 -10.95 1.99
C GLU A 139 1.91 -9.87 1.00
N GLU A 140 0.62 -9.52 1.01
CA GLU A 140 0.03 -8.48 0.18
C GLU A 140 0.67 -7.12 0.42
N PHE A 141 0.88 -6.78 1.71
CA PHE A 141 1.53 -5.53 2.09
C PHE A 141 3.00 -5.51 1.67
N ARG A 142 3.73 -6.61 1.94
CA ARG A 142 5.14 -6.74 1.53
C ARG A 142 5.30 -6.61 0.02
N MET A 143 4.50 -7.34 -0.76
CA MET A 143 4.53 -7.31 -2.22
C MET A 143 4.18 -5.93 -2.76
N TRP A 144 3.20 -5.24 -2.16
CA TRP A 144 2.88 -3.87 -2.51
C TRP A 144 4.05 -2.91 -2.27
N ILE A 145 4.68 -2.93 -1.09
CA ILE A 145 5.86 -2.08 -0.80
C ILE A 145 6.98 -2.31 -1.83
N LEU A 146 7.31 -3.57 -2.10
CA LEU A 146 8.43 -3.94 -2.96
C LEU A 146 8.16 -3.66 -4.43
N GLU A 147 6.96 -3.97 -4.93
CA GLU A 147 6.69 -4.03 -6.37
C GLU A 147 5.82 -2.88 -6.88
N TRP A 148 4.94 -2.28 -6.06
CA TRP A 148 3.99 -1.26 -6.52
C TRP A 148 4.68 -0.04 -7.16
N PRO A 149 4.18 0.53 -8.26
CA PRO A 149 4.73 1.77 -8.83
C PRO A 149 4.56 2.94 -7.86
N ALA A 150 5.66 3.46 -7.28
CA ALA A 150 5.60 4.55 -6.29
C ALA A 150 4.83 5.80 -6.79
N ARG A 151 4.85 6.03 -8.11
CA ARG A 151 4.17 7.15 -8.76
C ARG A 151 2.65 7.04 -8.74
N LEU A 152 2.11 5.84 -8.50
CA LEU A 152 0.67 5.58 -8.41
C LEU A 152 0.25 5.53 -6.96
N VAL A 153 0.41 6.64 -6.25
CA VAL A 153 -0.03 6.73 -4.86
C VAL A 153 -1.55 6.66 -4.82
N ILE A 154 -2.08 5.71 -4.06
CA ILE A 154 -3.51 5.54 -3.83
C ILE A 154 -3.83 6.30 -2.55
N ALA A 155 -4.76 7.24 -2.58
CA ALA A 155 -5.23 7.91 -1.36
C ALA A 155 -4.13 8.53 -0.47
N CYS A 156 -3.07 9.09 -1.08
CA CYS A 156 -1.86 9.54 -0.35
C CYS A 156 -1.15 8.45 0.48
N THR A 157 -1.55 7.19 0.33
CA THR A 157 -1.06 6.04 1.09
C THR A 157 0.15 5.46 0.38
N TRP A 158 1.33 5.96 0.72
CA TRP A 158 2.62 5.43 0.26
C TRP A 158 3.71 5.86 1.25
N PRO A 159 4.62 4.98 1.71
CA PRO A 159 5.65 5.37 2.68
C PRO A 159 6.60 6.45 2.18
N GLY A 160 6.81 6.54 0.87
CA GLY A 160 7.63 7.60 0.25
C GLY A 160 6.93 8.97 0.16
N ILE A 161 5.72 9.12 0.68
CA ILE A 161 5.02 10.41 0.83
C ILE A 161 5.19 10.87 2.27
N GLN A 162 5.67 12.10 2.46
CA GLN A 162 5.93 12.64 3.80
C GLN A 162 4.72 12.57 4.73
N PHE A 163 5.00 12.36 6.01
CA PHE A 163 4.09 12.56 7.11
C PHE A 163 3.61 14.03 7.16
N ARG A 164 2.55 14.34 6.42
CA ARG A 164 1.90 15.65 6.42
C ARG A 164 0.40 15.47 6.46
N ASN A 165 -0.27 16.40 7.16
CA ASN A 165 -1.71 16.49 7.10
C ASN A 165 -2.13 16.83 5.67
N SER A 166 -2.83 15.89 5.03
CA SER A 166 -3.42 16.10 3.72
C SER A 166 -4.74 16.86 3.92
N GLY A 167 -4.65 18.20 3.95
CA GLY A 167 -5.82 19.06 4.01
C GLY A 167 -6.71 18.88 2.77
N ALA A 168 -8.03 18.88 2.99
CA ALA A 168 -9.05 18.58 1.99
C ALA A 168 -9.12 19.58 0.82
N SER A 169 -8.53 20.77 0.97
CA SER A 169 -9.00 21.93 0.23
C SER A 169 -8.83 21.87 -1.29
N ASN A 170 -7.87 21.12 -1.87
CA ASN A 170 -7.59 21.30 -3.31
C ASN A 170 -7.16 20.08 -4.16
N CYS A 171 -7.05 18.83 -3.69
CA CYS A 171 -6.53 17.79 -4.64
C CYS A 171 -7.16 16.39 -4.64
N ARG A 172 -8.43 16.21 -4.25
CA ARG A 172 -9.12 14.90 -4.41
C ARG A 172 -8.32 13.78 -3.73
N ARG A 173 -7.96 14.05 -2.47
CA ARG A 173 -7.09 13.24 -1.62
C ARG A 173 -7.89 12.77 -0.43
N ARG A 174 -7.42 11.70 0.20
CA ARG A 174 -7.89 11.32 1.51
C ARG A 174 -7.49 12.39 2.53
N PHE A 175 -8.42 12.79 3.39
CA PHE A 175 -8.16 13.71 4.49
C PHE A 175 -7.44 12.98 5.63
N GLY A 176 -6.49 13.63 6.29
CA GLY A 176 -5.76 13.04 7.42
C GLY A 176 -4.27 12.86 7.18
N VAL A 177 -3.64 11.96 7.93
CA VAL A 177 -2.18 11.78 7.92
C VAL A 177 -1.80 10.38 7.50
N ASN A 178 -0.88 10.31 6.54
CA ASN A 178 -0.19 9.09 6.13
C ASN A 178 0.85 8.69 7.19
N TRP A 179 0.54 7.67 7.98
CA TRP A 179 1.45 7.14 8.99
C TRP A 179 2.51 6.21 8.43
N LEU A 180 2.31 5.66 7.24
CA LEU A 180 3.33 4.83 6.59
C LEU A 180 4.61 5.60 6.28
N GLY A 181 4.51 6.91 6.05
CA GLY A 181 5.64 7.82 5.86
C GLY A 181 6.17 8.42 7.16
N TYR A 182 5.64 8.01 8.32
CA TYR A 182 6.21 8.41 9.60
C TYR A 182 7.59 7.78 9.76
N ASN A 183 8.60 8.63 9.94
CA ASN A 183 9.99 8.22 10.09
C ASN A 183 10.54 7.41 8.89
N ASN A 184 10.06 7.68 7.66
CA ASN A 184 10.47 7.18 6.33
C ASN A 184 11.10 5.78 6.20
N GLU A 185 12.23 5.53 6.88
CA GLU A 185 13.04 4.29 6.82
C GLU A 185 12.83 3.37 8.03
N SER A 186 12.13 3.82 9.07
CA SER A 186 11.92 3.07 10.31
C SER A 186 10.47 3.17 10.77
N PRO A 187 9.54 2.50 10.04
CA PRO A 187 8.15 2.39 10.47
C PRO A 187 8.09 1.72 11.84
N GLN A 188 7.11 2.11 12.65
CA GLN A 188 6.94 1.58 14.00
C GLN A 188 5.69 0.69 14.05
N LEU A 189 5.83 -0.53 14.55
CA LEU A 189 4.70 -1.34 14.97
C LEU A 189 4.21 -0.87 16.34
N PHE A 190 2.91 -0.96 16.56
CA PHE A 190 2.23 -0.56 17.79
C PHE A 190 1.53 -1.75 18.43
N ALA A 191 1.33 -1.65 19.75
CA ALA A 191 0.53 -2.59 20.51
C ALA A 191 -0.94 -2.15 20.46
N VAL A 192 -1.77 -2.96 19.82
CA VAL A 192 -3.21 -2.71 19.68
C VAL A 192 -3.99 -3.65 20.59
N LEU A 193 -4.99 -3.13 21.30
CA LEU A 193 -5.84 -3.92 22.18
C LEU A 193 -6.84 -4.75 21.36
N TYR A 194 -6.77 -6.07 21.48
CA TYR A 194 -7.62 -7.05 20.82
C TYR A 194 -8.55 -7.73 21.81
N LYS A 195 -9.80 -8.00 21.39
CA LYS A 195 -10.85 -8.63 22.22
C LYS A 195 -11.03 -7.94 23.59
N ASN A 196 -10.99 -6.61 23.61
CA ASN A 196 -11.25 -5.83 24.82
C ASN A 196 -12.60 -6.24 25.43
N GLN A 197 -12.73 -6.10 26.75
CA GLN A 197 -13.94 -6.47 27.51
C GLN A 197 -14.30 -7.97 27.47
N THR A 198 -13.41 -8.83 26.94
CA THR A 198 -13.52 -10.28 27.06
C THR A 198 -12.40 -10.83 27.95
N PRO A 199 -12.56 -12.04 28.53
CA PRO A 199 -11.46 -12.72 29.22
C PRO A 199 -10.24 -13.03 28.34
N GLN A 200 -10.36 -12.89 27.01
CA GLN A 200 -9.32 -13.15 26.03
C GLN A 200 -8.58 -11.88 25.58
N VAL A 201 -8.74 -10.77 26.31
CA VAL A 201 -8.09 -9.50 25.98
C VAL A 201 -6.57 -9.67 25.91
N LYS A 202 -5.96 -9.19 24.83
CA LYS A 202 -4.51 -9.17 24.66
C LYS A 202 -4.06 -8.02 23.78
N PHE A 203 -2.77 -7.72 23.80
CA PHE A 203 -2.15 -6.83 22.83
C PHE A 203 -1.67 -7.61 21.62
N ILE A 204 -1.89 -7.05 20.45
CA ILE A 204 -1.40 -7.60 19.18
C ILE A 204 -0.60 -6.55 18.41
N PRO A 205 0.40 -6.97 17.60
CA PRO A 205 1.17 -6.05 16.79
C PRO A 205 0.35 -5.56 15.60
N ALA A 206 0.34 -4.24 15.39
CA ALA A 206 -0.28 -3.63 14.22
C ALA A 206 0.52 -2.41 13.73
N LEU A 207 0.47 -2.17 12.43
CA LEU A 207 1.04 -0.98 11.79
C LEU A 207 -0.06 0.07 11.62
N LEU A 208 0.21 1.29 12.07
CA LEU A 208 -0.67 2.43 11.83
C LEU A 208 -0.50 2.91 10.38
N ILE A 209 -1.57 2.87 9.59
CA ILE A 209 -1.54 3.20 8.17
C ILE A 209 -1.91 4.67 7.96
N TRP A 210 -3.05 5.06 8.51
CA TRP A 210 -3.69 6.35 8.27
C TRP A 210 -4.43 6.81 9.52
N ARG A 211 -4.51 8.13 9.72
CA ARG A 211 -5.28 8.71 10.82
C ARG A 211 -5.99 9.98 10.38
N GLU A 212 -7.28 10.03 10.62
CA GLU A 212 -8.13 11.20 10.41
C GLU A 212 -8.50 11.85 11.75
N SER A 213 -9.42 12.82 11.71
CA SER A 213 -9.96 13.44 12.93
C SER A 213 -10.73 12.43 13.80
N HIS A 214 -11.38 11.45 13.17
CA HIS A 214 -12.28 10.51 13.81
C HIS A 214 -11.97 9.05 13.50
N THR A 215 -11.16 8.72 12.49
CA THR A 215 -10.82 7.33 12.16
C THR A 215 -9.32 7.06 12.27
N THR A 216 -8.99 5.79 12.54
CA THR A 216 -7.62 5.28 12.54
C THR A 216 -7.58 3.93 11.84
N ASP A 217 -6.65 3.78 10.89
CA ASP A 217 -6.52 2.59 10.06
C ASP A 217 -5.32 1.75 10.50
N TRP A 218 -5.54 0.48 10.80
CA TRP A 218 -4.54 -0.44 11.33
C TRP A 218 -4.35 -1.67 10.44
N LEU A 219 -3.12 -1.99 10.05
CA LEU A 219 -2.77 -3.28 9.43
C LEU A 219 -2.29 -4.24 10.52
N VAL A 220 -2.91 -5.41 10.65
CA VAL A 220 -2.60 -6.37 11.73
C VAL A 220 -1.48 -7.34 11.33
N PHE A 221 -0.51 -7.54 12.23
CA PHE A 221 0.65 -8.41 12.04
C PHE A 221 0.60 -9.68 12.92
N ALA A 222 -0.48 -9.90 13.65
CA ALA A 222 -0.62 -11.02 14.61
C ALA A 222 -0.74 -12.39 13.92
N GLU A 223 0.39 -13.04 13.61
CA GLU A 223 0.42 -14.36 12.94
C GLU A 223 -0.24 -15.46 13.78
N ASP A 224 -0.20 -15.33 15.12
CA ASP A 224 -0.85 -16.23 16.06
C ASP A 224 -2.39 -16.15 16.02
N GLU A 225 -2.94 -15.16 15.33
CA GLU A 225 -4.38 -14.95 15.12
C GLU A 225 -4.68 -14.93 13.60
N PRO A 226 -4.74 -16.10 12.94
CA PRO A 226 -4.84 -16.20 11.48
C PRO A 226 -6.12 -15.55 10.92
N ASP A 227 -7.16 -15.44 11.74
CA ASP A 227 -8.43 -14.80 11.35
C ASP A 227 -8.31 -13.29 11.16
N ILE A 228 -7.28 -12.65 11.73
CA ILE A 228 -7.09 -11.19 11.64
C ILE A 228 -5.74 -10.81 11.02
N PHE A 229 -4.80 -11.74 10.91
CA PHE A 229 -3.51 -11.51 10.27
C PHE A 229 -3.68 -10.95 8.84
N GLY A 230 -3.00 -9.84 8.55
CA GLY A 230 -3.06 -9.19 7.23
C GLY A 230 -4.31 -8.37 6.94
N ARG A 231 -5.28 -8.36 7.85
CA ARG A 231 -6.49 -7.52 7.73
C ARG A 231 -6.22 -6.08 8.08
N VAL A 232 -7.01 -5.19 7.48
CA VAL A 232 -6.99 -3.76 7.80
C VAL A 232 -8.27 -3.38 8.53
N TYR A 233 -8.13 -2.79 9.71
CA TYR A 233 -9.24 -2.31 10.53
C TYR A 233 -9.31 -0.80 10.52
N VAL A 234 -10.51 -0.25 10.40
CA VAL A 234 -10.79 1.19 10.54
C VAL A 234 -11.60 1.39 11.82
N THR A 235 -11.03 2.12 12.77
CA THR A 235 -11.60 2.31 14.10
C THR A 235 -11.94 3.76 14.37
N ASP A 236 -13.09 4.01 15.00
CA ASP A 236 -13.49 5.35 15.45
C ASP A 236 -12.75 5.76 16.75
N VAL A 237 -12.21 6.97 16.74
CA VAL A 237 -11.49 7.61 17.85
C VAL A 237 -12.46 8.28 18.83
N MET A 238 -13.64 8.70 18.37
CA MET A 238 -14.59 9.51 19.13
C MET A 238 -15.49 8.70 20.07
N GLU A 239 -15.65 7.39 19.85
CA GLU A 239 -16.49 6.52 20.70
C GLU A 239 -15.87 6.17 22.08
N GLY A 240 -14.71 6.73 22.40
CA GLY A 240 -14.04 6.57 23.70
C GLY A 240 -13.54 5.13 23.95
N GLU A 241 -13.19 4.82 25.20
CA GLU A 241 -12.60 3.54 25.65
C GLU A 241 -13.36 2.26 25.26
N LYS A 242 -14.61 2.40 24.77
CA LYS A 242 -15.46 1.28 24.34
C LYS A 242 -15.16 0.81 22.92
N SER A 243 -14.50 1.60 22.08
CA SER A 243 -14.02 1.14 20.77
C SER A 243 -12.78 0.25 20.96
N SER A 244 -13.04 -0.97 21.40
CA SER A 244 -12.08 -2.06 21.28
C SER A 244 -11.59 -2.09 19.82
N ILE A 245 -10.29 -1.89 19.61
CA ILE A 245 -9.71 -1.58 18.28
C ILE A 245 -10.04 -2.66 17.25
N ILE A 246 -10.31 -3.89 17.70
CA ILE A 246 -10.73 -4.99 16.83
C ILE A 246 -11.74 -5.85 17.59
N THR A 247 -13.03 -5.75 17.25
CA THR A 247 -14.07 -6.63 17.78
C THR A 247 -13.86 -8.05 17.25
N ASN A 248 -14.08 -9.06 18.10
CA ASN A 248 -14.13 -10.44 17.64
C ASN A 248 -15.31 -10.56 16.66
N GLY A 249 -15.11 -11.27 15.54
CA GLY A 249 -15.95 -11.22 14.33
C GLY A 249 -17.46 -11.14 14.57
N ARG A 250 -18.16 -10.46 13.65
CA ARG A 250 -19.63 -10.24 13.60
C ARG A 250 -20.37 -11.30 14.42
N HIS A 251 -21.00 -10.89 15.52
CA HIS A 251 -21.99 -11.72 16.18
C HIS A 251 -23.13 -11.93 15.17
N PRO A 252 -23.40 -13.17 14.69
CA PRO A 252 -24.35 -13.39 13.60
C PRO A 252 -25.82 -13.13 13.95
N ASP A 253 -26.13 -12.69 15.16
CA ASP A 253 -27.47 -12.82 15.76
C ASP A 253 -28.16 -11.47 16.05
N TYR A 254 -27.67 -10.35 15.52
CA TYR A 254 -28.43 -9.10 15.55
C TYR A 254 -29.23 -8.95 14.26
N ASP A 255 -30.44 -9.52 14.27
CA ASP A 255 -31.54 -9.14 13.37
C ASP A 255 -31.96 -7.69 13.69
N ASP A 256 -31.11 -6.73 13.35
CA ASP A 256 -31.44 -5.31 13.50
C ASP A 256 -32.08 -4.82 12.20
N ASP A 257 -33.41 -4.81 12.17
CA ASP A 257 -34.27 -4.25 11.11
C ASP A 257 -34.20 -2.70 11.06
N SER A 258 -33.08 -2.10 11.50
CA SER A 258 -32.91 -0.64 11.45
C SER A 258 -32.50 -0.23 10.03
N ASP A 259 -33.47 0.28 9.26
CA ASP A 259 -33.30 0.83 7.89
C ASP A 259 -32.41 2.09 7.82
N ASP A 260 -31.57 2.35 8.83
CA ASP A 260 -30.66 3.51 8.83
C ASP A 260 -29.38 3.14 8.07
N GLU A 261 -29.44 3.16 6.75
CA GLU A 261 -28.32 2.91 5.81
C GLU A 261 -27.13 3.89 5.99
N SER A 262 -27.15 4.79 6.98
CA SER A 262 -26.17 5.86 7.13
C SER A 262 -25.07 5.61 8.19
N ASP A 263 -25.23 4.65 9.11
CA ASP A 263 -24.19 4.28 10.08
C ASP A 263 -23.19 3.29 9.44
N GLY A 264 -22.38 3.85 8.54
CA GLY A 264 -21.46 3.13 7.68
C GLY A 264 -20.29 2.46 8.40
N TYR A 265 -20.05 1.19 8.06
CA TYR A 265 -18.76 0.48 7.89
C TYR A 265 -17.67 0.53 8.99
N ILE A 266 -17.82 1.29 10.06
CA ILE A 266 -16.83 1.36 11.14
C ILE A 266 -16.74 -0.04 11.78
N ASN A 267 -15.51 -0.52 11.99
CA ASN A 267 -15.17 -1.85 12.52
C ASN A 267 -15.41 -3.06 11.60
N VAL A 268 -15.76 -2.89 10.31
CA VAL A 268 -15.71 -4.01 9.34
C VAL A 268 -14.30 -4.09 8.75
N PRO A 269 -13.50 -5.12 9.08
CA PRO A 269 -12.16 -5.21 8.52
C PRO A 269 -12.20 -5.45 7.01
N HIS A 270 -11.27 -4.83 6.30
CA HIS A 270 -10.90 -5.27 4.97
C HIS A 270 -10.22 -6.63 5.05
N ALA A 271 -10.58 -7.54 4.14
CA ALA A 271 -10.09 -8.92 4.13
C ALA A 271 -8.57 -9.01 4.04
N ASP A 272 -7.93 -8.05 3.36
CA ASP A 272 -6.49 -7.96 3.18
C ASP A 272 -6.07 -6.54 2.74
N TRP A 273 -4.77 -6.33 2.60
CA TRP A 273 -4.17 -5.06 2.16
C TRP A 273 -4.63 -4.61 0.76
N VAL A 274 -4.78 -5.52 -0.20
CA VAL A 274 -5.18 -5.13 -1.57
C VAL A 274 -6.65 -4.68 -1.58
N THR A 275 -7.51 -5.37 -0.84
CA THR A 275 -8.93 -5.02 -0.67
C THR A 275 -9.09 -3.64 -0.03
N TYR A 276 -8.23 -3.33 0.95
CA TYR A 276 -8.15 -2.00 1.53
C TYR A 276 -7.80 -0.95 0.47
N LEU A 277 -6.73 -1.15 -0.30
CA LEU A 277 -6.34 -0.23 -1.37
C LEU A 277 -7.42 -0.06 -2.45
N GLU A 278 -8.10 -1.13 -2.83
CA GLU A 278 -9.24 -1.11 -3.75
C GLU A 278 -10.35 -0.22 -3.20
N CYS A 279 -10.76 -0.41 -1.94
CA CYS A 279 -11.76 0.43 -1.29
C CYS A 279 -11.34 1.91 -1.21
N GLN A 280 -10.09 2.17 -0.82
CA GLN A 280 -9.56 3.54 -0.78
C GLN A 280 -9.56 4.21 -2.16
N TRP A 281 -9.30 3.45 -3.22
CA TRP A 281 -9.40 3.96 -4.59
C TRP A 281 -10.85 4.26 -4.98
N GLU A 282 -11.78 3.33 -4.72
CA GLU A 282 -13.21 3.54 -5.05
C GLU A 282 -13.81 4.73 -4.29
N ASN A 283 -13.34 4.99 -3.07
CA ASN A 283 -13.75 6.18 -2.32
C ASN A 283 -13.25 7.48 -2.97
N ILE A 284 -12.08 7.47 -3.61
CA ILE A 284 -11.45 8.69 -4.16
C ILE A 284 -11.77 8.94 -5.62
N ALA A 285 -11.92 7.88 -6.42
CA ALA A 285 -12.14 7.96 -7.85
C ALA A 285 -13.33 8.87 -8.26
N PRO A 286 -14.49 8.85 -7.57
CA PRO A 286 -15.60 9.75 -7.88
C PRO A 286 -15.24 11.23 -7.74
N PHE A 287 -14.42 11.59 -6.75
CA PHE A 287 -13.96 12.97 -6.57
C PHE A 287 -13.02 13.42 -7.69
N LEU A 288 -12.34 12.48 -8.37
CA LEU A 288 -11.55 12.78 -9.56
C LEU A 288 -12.41 13.21 -10.76
N LEU A 289 -13.72 13.00 -10.74
CA LEU A 289 -14.61 13.38 -11.84
C LEU A 289 -15.18 14.81 -11.69
N VAL A 290 -15.12 15.39 -10.49
CA VAL A 290 -15.73 16.70 -10.22
C VAL A 290 -14.77 17.84 -10.58
N PRO A 291 -15.16 18.79 -11.46
CA PRO A 291 -14.32 19.94 -11.79
C PRO A 291 -13.94 20.77 -10.56
N GLU A 292 -12.68 21.22 -10.52
CA GLU A 292 -12.09 21.96 -9.39
C GLU A 292 -12.84 23.27 -9.07
N THR A 293 -13.51 23.87 -10.07
CA THR A 293 -14.27 25.11 -9.95
C THR A 293 -15.50 25.04 -9.05
N LEU A 294 -15.93 23.85 -8.64
CA LEU A 294 -17.11 23.67 -7.78
C LEU A 294 -16.77 23.61 -6.28
N TYR A 295 -15.49 23.56 -5.92
CA TYR A 295 -15.06 23.61 -4.52
C TYR A 295 -14.83 25.07 -4.12
N ASP A 296 -15.82 25.65 -3.45
CA ASP A 296 -15.75 26.98 -2.83
C ASP A 296 -14.91 26.87 -1.54
N GLY A 297 -13.60 26.63 -1.73
CA GLY A 297 -12.66 26.21 -0.72
C GLY A 297 -12.44 27.26 0.36
N ARG A 298 -13.25 27.24 1.41
CA ARG A 298 -12.76 27.71 2.70
C ARG A 298 -11.65 26.74 3.13
N PRO A 299 -10.43 27.24 3.43
CA PRO A 299 -9.44 26.39 4.06
C PRO A 299 -10.04 25.92 5.36
N ASP A 300 -10.31 24.61 5.44
CA ASP A 300 -10.76 24.01 6.67
C ASP A 300 -9.65 24.25 7.69
N SER A 301 -10.02 24.83 8.84
CA SER A 301 -9.06 25.22 9.87
C SER A 301 -8.14 24.04 10.18
N ASP A 302 -6.82 24.24 10.09
CA ASP A 302 -5.78 23.23 10.34
C ASP A 302 -5.94 22.62 11.74
N LEU A 303 -6.83 21.62 11.86
CA LEU A 303 -6.92 20.80 13.05
C LEU A 303 -5.60 20.05 13.13
N GLN A 304 -4.77 20.43 14.10
CA GLN A 304 -3.49 19.77 14.32
C GLN A 304 -3.75 18.32 14.73
N ILE A 305 -3.47 17.40 13.82
CA ILE A 305 -3.51 15.97 14.13
C ILE A 305 -2.32 15.68 15.06
N ARG A 306 -2.63 15.34 16.32
CA ARG A 306 -1.62 15.10 17.36
C ARG A 306 -0.76 13.87 17.02
N GLN A 307 0.54 13.94 17.34
CA GLN A 307 1.43 12.79 17.22
C GLN A 307 1.05 11.71 18.26
N PRO A 308 1.11 10.41 17.91
CA PRO A 308 0.91 9.29 18.79
C PRO A 308 2.07 9.22 19.76
N VAL A 309 1.76 8.77 20.96
CA VAL A 309 2.75 8.56 22.00
C VAL A 309 3.56 7.31 21.64
N PRO A 310 4.90 7.39 21.58
CA PRO A 310 5.73 6.22 21.34
C PRO A 310 5.50 5.18 22.45
N VAL A 311 5.13 3.95 22.08
CA VAL A 311 5.05 2.82 23.02
C VAL A 311 6.29 1.97 22.82
N GLN A 312 7.12 1.85 23.86
CA GLN A 312 8.27 0.94 23.85
C GLN A 312 7.78 -0.46 24.26
N PHE A 313 7.94 -1.44 23.37
CA PHE A 313 7.82 -2.84 23.75
C PHE A 313 9.02 -3.19 24.64
N GLY A 314 8.79 -3.40 25.93
CA GLY A 314 9.80 -3.99 26.79
C GLY A 314 10.19 -5.35 26.21
N GLY A 315 11.48 -5.68 26.15
CA GLY A 315 12.02 -6.92 25.57
C GLY A 315 11.63 -8.24 26.27
N GLY A 316 10.51 -8.25 27.01
CA GLY A 316 9.88 -9.45 27.53
C GLY A 316 9.02 -10.12 26.46
N LEU A 317 8.93 -11.46 26.55
CA LEU A 317 8.11 -12.29 25.67
C LEU A 317 6.66 -11.76 25.54
N PRO A 318 6.02 -11.89 24.36
CA PRO A 318 4.70 -11.31 24.05
C PRO A 318 3.54 -11.87 24.89
N THR A 319 3.76 -12.90 25.69
CA THR A 319 2.75 -13.53 26.56
C THR A 319 2.66 -12.93 27.95
N MET A 320 3.60 -12.08 28.36
CA MET A 320 3.45 -11.31 29.59
C MET A 320 2.98 -9.91 29.24
N LEU A 321 1.79 -9.55 29.73
CA LEU A 321 1.41 -8.15 29.90
C LEU A 321 2.63 -7.42 30.48
N PRO A 322 3.09 -6.31 29.87
CA PRO A 322 4.30 -5.63 30.31
C PRO A 322 4.27 -5.44 31.82
N THR A 323 5.28 -5.90 32.54
CA THR A 323 5.39 -5.66 33.98
C THR A 323 5.84 -4.22 34.23
N PHE A 324 5.02 -3.26 33.81
CA PHE A 324 5.04 -1.90 34.33
C PHE A 324 3.92 -1.79 35.38
N PRO A 325 4.02 -0.87 36.36
CA PRO A 325 2.91 -0.59 37.24
C PRO A 325 1.85 0.13 36.41
N TRP A 326 0.93 -0.63 35.82
CA TRP A 326 -0.22 -0.10 35.09
C TRP A 326 -1.17 0.52 36.09
N ASP A 327 -1.08 1.84 36.28
CA ASP A 327 -2.24 2.60 36.70
C ASP A 327 -3.15 2.72 35.47
N LEU A 328 -4.23 1.94 35.48
CA LEU A 328 -5.24 1.96 34.43
C LEU A 328 -5.74 3.40 34.21
N ARG A 329 -5.87 4.23 35.26
CA ARG A 329 -6.29 5.64 35.12
C ARG A 329 -5.21 6.53 34.49
N GLY A 330 -3.94 6.32 34.82
CA GLY A 330 -2.83 7.05 34.22
C GLY A 330 -2.65 6.71 32.74
N THR A 331 -2.81 5.43 32.38
CA THR A 331 -2.65 4.95 30.99
C THR A 331 -3.89 5.22 30.14
N ILE A 332 -5.08 5.19 30.75
CA ILE A 332 -6.31 5.69 30.14
C ILE A 332 -6.21 7.20 29.90
N SER A 333 -5.52 7.98 30.73
CA SER A 333 -5.25 9.39 30.40
C SER A 333 -4.21 9.56 29.28
N HIS A 334 -3.45 8.50 28.95
CA HIS A 334 -2.46 8.46 27.86
C HIS A 334 -2.98 7.81 26.56
N LEU A 335 -4.02 6.97 26.62
CA LEU A 335 -4.77 6.40 25.49
C LEU A 335 -6.07 7.18 25.21
N ALA A 336 -6.63 7.85 26.21
CA ALA A 336 -7.55 8.98 26.13
C ALA A 336 -6.81 10.29 26.44
N LEU A 337 -5.80 10.63 25.62
CA LEU A 337 -5.25 12.00 25.56
C LEU A 337 -6.23 12.97 24.89
N PHE A 338 -7.43 13.08 25.47
CA PHE A 338 -8.47 14.00 25.04
C PHE A 338 -9.15 14.61 26.26
N ASN A 339 -8.55 15.72 26.71
CA ASN A 339 -9.29 16.97 26.84
C ASN A 339 -8.64 18.01 25.92
#